data_AF-A0A8X7BQZ1-F1
#
_entry.id   AF-A0A8X7BQZ1-F1
#
_cell.length_a   1.000
_cell.length_b   1.000
_cell.length_c   1.000
_cell.angle_alpha   90.00
_cell.angle_beta   90.00
_cell.angle_gamma   90.00
#
_symmetry.space_group_name_H-M   'P 1'
#
loop_
_entity.id
_entity.type
_entity.pdbx_description
1 polymer ?
#
loop_
_entity_poly.entity_id
_entity_poly.type
_entity_poly.pdbx_seq_one_letter_code
_entity_poly.pdbx_strand_id
1 'polypeptide(L)'
;MRVTCTVGYYLDGKGCNTRKKDNAASSNTSLSFWYHEFEGFSRPDTTLLRTVAFCSRVHLNQFSCRHQIHSLFVKMKPKSKKALQKGSWNRKEYAIIQSYKKMQRKSGKSLLPKQKHVKDNNNRKSFIQKAMVTYQEKRAIIEEQKRMREQERNRRKELHEKYLEKKKENFRKLSKRNKWGQPVMRGRLEILLDKIQSSVNDDSIKNN
;
A
#
# COMPACT_ATOMS: atom_id res chain seq x y z
N MET A 1 -29.18 58.10 6.57
CA MET A 1 -28.05 57.82 7.47
C MET A 1 -27.17 56.76 6.81
N ARG A 2 -25.91 57.06 6.49
CA ARG A 2 -24.96 56.09 5.88
C ARG A 2 -24.00 55.63 6.98
N VAL A 3 -24.01 54.34 7.28
CA VAL A 3 -23.09 53.71 8.23
C VAL A 3 -21.92 53.17 7.42
N THR A 4 -20.74 53.73 7.60
CA THR A 4 -19.49 53.21 7.04
C THR A 4 -18.81 52.33 8.08
N CYS A 5 -18.61 51.05 7.76
CA CYS A 5 -17.82 50.14 8.58
C CYS A 5 -16.35 50.22 8.15
N THR A 6 -15.48 50.74 9.02
CA THR A 6 -14.03 50.67 8.87
C THR A 6 -13.53 49.33 9.41
N VAL A 7 -12.80 48.59 8.58
CA VAL A 7 -12.13 47.33 8.98
C VAL A 7 -10.72 47.69 9.44
N GLY A 8 -10.49 47.64 10.75
CA GLY A 8 -9.16 47.77 11.34
C GLY A 8 -8.44 46.42 11.36
N TYR A 9 -7.25 46.36 10.78
CA TYR A 9 -6.36 45.20 10.90
C TYR A 9 -5.37 45.43 12.03
N TYR A 10 -5.39 44.57 13.05
CA TYR A 10 -4.38 44.51 14.10
C TYR A 10 -3.16 43.75 13.56
N LEU A 11 -2.01 44.43 13.48
CA LEU A 11 -0.72 43.81 13.19
C LEU A 11 -0.02 43.48 14.50
N ASP A 12 -0.11 42.23 14.95
CA ASP A 12 0.69 41.74 16.07
C ASP A 12 2.14 41.56 15.63
N GLY A 13 2.96 42.57 15.96
CA GLY A 13 4.40 42.51 15.86
C GLY A 13 4.98 41.53 16.89
N LYS A 14 5.50 40.40 16.41
CA LYS A 14 6.48 39.60 17.17
C LYS A 14 7.86 39.82 16.58
N GLY A 15 8.59 40.73 17.21
CA GLY A 15 10.04 40.80 17.07
C GLY A 15 10.69 39.54 17.66
N CYS A 16 11.73 39.04 17.00
CA CYS A 16 12.64 38.07 17.58
C CYS A 16 14.08 38.46 17.25
N ASN A 17 14.86 38.54 18.32
CA ASN A 17 16.20 39.07 18.46
C ASN A 17 17.24 38.37 17.57
N THR A 18 18.13 39.19 17.02
CA THR A 18 19.47 38.78 16.60
C THR A 18 20.33 38.46 17.83
N ARG A 19 20.82 37.22 17.96
CA ARG A 19 21.97 36.90 18.82
C ARG A 19 23.03 36.16 18.02
N LYS A 20 24.18 36.82 17.90
CA LYS A 20 25.45 36.38 17.32
C LYS A 20 26.18 35.42 18.29
N LYS A 21 27.17 34.70 17.73
CA LYS A 21 28.35 34.05 18.38
C LYS A 21 28.09 32.68 19.05
N ASP A 22 28.91 31.62 18.96
CA ASP A 22 30.31 31.40 18.54
C ASP A 22 30.54 29.95 18.04
N ASN A 23 31.78 29.70 17.59
CA ASN A 23 32.34 28.52 16.94
C ASN A 23 32.43 27.21 17.76
N ALA A 24 32.59 26.12 17.01
CA ALA A 24 33.48 24.96 17.25
C ALA A 24 32.91 23.61 17.76
N ALA A 25 33.43 22.57 17.08
CA ALA A 25 33.66 21.18 17.50
C ALA A 25 32.48 20.17 17.53
N SER A 26 32.49 19.31 16.51
CA SER A 26 32.60 17.85 16.65
C SER A 26 31.84 17.16 17.80
N SER A 27 30.78 16.44 17.46
CA SER A 27 30.73 14.98 17.65
C SER A 27 29.41 14.39 17.13
N ASN A 28 29.53 13.22 16.52
CA ASN A 28 28.44 12.41 15.99
C ASN A 28 27.35 12.18 17.04
N THR A 29 26.18 12.79 16.84
CA THR A 29 24.96 12.40 17.56
C THR A 29 23.85 12.15 16.54
N SER A 30 23.45 10.88 16.51
CA SER A 30 22.27 10.33 15.83
C SER A 30 21.05 11.22 16.07
N LEU A 31 20.70 12.02 15.07
CA LEU A 31 19.48 12.82 15.05
C LEU A 31 18.27 11.90 14.77
N SER A 32 17.63 11.43 15.84
CA SER A 32 16.25 10.96 15.80
C SER A 32 15.35 12.16 15.55
N PHE A 33 15.00 12.37 14.27
CA PHE A 33 14.08 13.40 13.84
C PHE A 33 12.69 13.09 14.38
N TRP A 34 12.26 13.86 15.38
CA TRP A 34 10.88 13.89 15.85
C TRP A 34 9.97 14.34 14.70
N TYR A 35 9.12 13.43 14.23
CA TYR A 35 7.99 13.77 13.38
C TYR A 35 6.94 14.49 14.24
N HIS A 36 6.85 15.80 14.09
CA HIS A 36 5.66 16.55 14.50
C HIS A 36 4.59 16.35 13.41
N GLU A 37 3.62 15.52 13.74
CA GLU A 37 2.37 15.30 13.01
C GLU A 37 1.48 16.53 13.20
N PHE A 38 1.57 17.49 12.27
CA PHE A 38 0.65 18.62 12.17
C PHE A 38 -0.51 18.22 11.24
N GLU A 39 -1.50 17.52 11.79
CA GLU A 39 -2.82 17.44 11.16
C GLU A 39 -3.61 18.69 11.53
N GLY A 40 -3.86 19.55 10.54
CA GLY A 40 -4.69 20.73 10.74
C GLY A 40 -4.72 21.64 9.52
N PHE A 41 -5.47 21.26 8.48
CA PHE A 41 -6.04 22.26 7.60
C PHE A 41 -7.44 21.88 7.12
N SER A 42 -8.37 22.73 7.55
CA SER A 42 -9.81 22.71 7.32
C SER A 42 -10.19 22.67 5.85
N ARG A 43 -11.24 21.89 5.56
CA ARG A 43 -12.06 22.04 4.35
C ARG A 43 -13.02 23.23 4.55
N PRO A 44 -13.23 24.08 3.54
CA PRO A 44 -14.33 25.05 3.57
C PRO A 44 -15.65 24.39 3.16
N ASP A 45 -16.65 24.63 4.00
CA ASP A 45 -18.04 24.98 3.70
C ASP A 45 -18.76 24.27 2.54
N THR A 46 -19.47 23.19 2.90
CA THR A 46 -20.73 22.85 2.25
C THR A 46 -21.87 23.52 3.03
N THR A 47 -22.31 24.66 2.52
CA THR A 47 -23.67 25.15 2.72
C THR A 47 -24.64 24.10 2.18
N LEU A 48 -25.51 23.57 3.03
CA LEU A 48 -26.91 23.23 2.71
C LEU A 48 -27.58 22.57 3.94
N LEU A 49 -28.57 23.30 4.46
CA LEU A 49 -29.76 22.80 5.16
C LEU A 49 -29.53 22.00 6.45
N ARG A 50 -29.43 22.73 7.57
CA ARG A 50 -29.98 22.25 8.84
C ARG A 50 -30.93 23.27 9.43
N THR A 51 -32.20 22.92 9.30
CA THR A 51 -33.33 23.37 10.10
C THR A 51 -32.94 23.48 11.58
N VAL A 52 -33.19 24.66 12.12
CA VAL A 52 -33.15 25.01 13.55
C VAL A 52 -34.12 24.12 14.32
N ALA A 53 -33.58 23.22 15.14
CA ALA A 53 -34.30 22.64 16.26
C ALA A 53 -33.93 23.43 17.51
N PHE A 54 -34.79 24.38 17.84
CA PHE A 54 -34.80 25.12 19.09
C PHE A 54 -35.16 24.14 20.20
N CYS A 55 -34.23 23.81 21.10
CA CYS A 55 -34.55 23.06 22.30
C CYS A 55 -34.04 23.85 23.51
N SER A 56 -35.02 24.40 24.22
CA SER A 56 -34.88 25.34 25.31
C SER A 56 -34.07 24.78 26.47
N ARG A 57 -33.20 25.64 26.96
CA ARG A 57 -32.37 25.50 28.14
C ARG A 57 -33.25 25.46 29.39
N VAL A 58 -33.31 24.32 30.08
CA VAL A 58 -33.84 24.21 31.45
C VAL A 58 -32.72 23.70 32.36
N HIS A 59 -32.47 24.48 33.41
CA HIS A 59 -31.55 24.26 34.50
C HIS A 59 -32.06 23.15 35.44
N LEU A 60 -31.20 22.19 35.84
CA LEU A 60 -31.24 21.48 37.13
C LEU A 60 -29.94 20.65 37.24
N ASN A 61 -28.97 21.09 38.04
CA ASN A 61 -28.73 20.70 39.44
C ASN A 61 -28.47 19.20 39.66
N GLN A 62 -27.27 18.94 40.21
CA GLN A 62 -26.87 17.83 41.07
C GLN A 62 -27.22 16.41 40.60
N PHE A 63 -26.20 15.59 40.29
CA PHE A 63 -26.07 14.29 40.96
C PHE A 63 -24.63 13.78 40.84
N SER A 64 -24.03 13.65 42.01
CA SER A 64 -22.82 12.90 42.30
C SER A 64 -23.00 11.41 41.96
N CYS A 65 -21.88 10.70 41.83
CA CYS A 65 -21.72 9.25 41.74
C CYS A 65 -22.04 8.60 40.38
N ARG A 66 -21.00 8.41 39.56
CA ARG A 66 -20.97 7.27 38.62
C ARG A 66 -19.57 6.66 38.53
N HIS A 67 -19.33 5.76 39.48
CA HIS A 67 -18.62 4.49 39.34
C HIS A 67 -17.52 4.42 38.27
N GLN A 68 -16.28 4.44 38.73
CA GLN A 68 -15.13 3.86 38.05
C GLN A 68 -15.35 2.35 37.88
N ILE A 69 -15.88 1.94 36.73
CA ILE A 69 -15.72 0.59 36.21
C ILE A 69 -14.92 0.72 34.92
N HIS A 70 -13.61 0.97 35.06
CA HIS A 70 -12.66 0.68 33.99
C HIS A 70 -12.49 -0.84 33.92
N SER A 71 -13.51 -1.50 33.38
CA SER A 71 -13.43 -2.91 33.00
C SER A 71 -12.37 -3.07 31.91
N LEU A 72 -11.59 -4.13 32.08
CA LEU A 72 -10.51 -4.59 31.22
C LEU A 72 -11.01 -4.85 29.80
N PHE A 73 -11.13 -3.80 28.98
CA PHE A 73 -11.40 -3.96 27.56
C PHE A 73 -10.08 -4.34 26.88
N VAL A 74 -9.70 -5.61 27.00
CA VAL A 74 -8.65 -6.22 26.19
C VAL A 74 -9.03 -6.03 24.73
N LYS A 75 -8.36 -5.10 24.05
CA LYS A 75 -8.45 -4.88 22.59
C LYS A 75 -8.08 -6.18 21.88
N MET A 76 -9.04 -7.08 21.68
CA MET A 76 -8.87 -8.20 20.77
C MET A 76 -8.70 -7.63 19.37
N LYS A 77 -7.47 -7.70 18.85
CA LYS A 77 -7.16 -7.28 17.49
C LYS A 77 -8.06 -8.07 16.51
N PRO A 78 -8.78 -7.42 15.60
CA PRO A 78 -9.64 -8.11 14.64
C PRO A 78 -8.78 -9.07 13.82
N LYS A 79 -9.01 -10.38 13.96
CA LYS A 79 -8.35 -11.41 13.15
C LYS A 79 -8.64 -11.09 11.69
N SER A 80 -7.57 -10.84 10.93
CA SER A 80 -7.67 -10.37 9.55
C SER A 80 -8.55 -11.30 8.69
N LYS A 81 -9.47 -10.72 7.91
CA LYS A 81 -10.40 -11.43 7.00
C LYS A 81 -9.70 -12.25 5.89
N LYS A 82 -8.37 -12.27 5.84
CA LYS A 82 -7.57 -12.94 4.80
C LYS A 82 -7.43 -14.45 4.99
N ALA A 83 -7.81 -15.00 6.16
CA ALA A 83 -7.72 -16.44 6.41
C ALA A 83 -8.85 -17.28 5.79
N LEU A 84 -9.96 -16.66 5.34
CA LEU A 84 -11.14 -17.40 4.85
C LEU A 84 -11.14 -17.73 3.36
N GLN A 85 -10.37 -17.04 2.51
CA GLN A 85 -10.47 -17.24 1.06
C GLN A 85 -9.64 -18.42 0.51
N LYS A 86 -8.61 -18.88 1.23
CA LYS A 86 -7.80 -20.03 0.79
C LYS A 86 -8.48 -21.40 0.94
N GLY A 87 -9.66 -21.45 1.59
CA GLY A 87 -10.39 -22.70 1.83
C GLY A 87 -11.60 -22.96 0.94
N SER A 88 -12.10 -21.97 0.19
CA SER A 88 -13.37 -22.13 -0.55
C SER A 88 -13.21 -22.87 -1.87
N TRP A 89 -12.10 -22.65 -2.59
CA TRP A 89 -11.78 -23.32 -3.86
C TRP A 89 -11.54 -24.81 -3.67
N ASN A 90 -10.79 -25.19 -2.62
CA ASN A 90 -10.54 -26.59 -2.28
C ASN A 90 -11.82 -27.36 -1.92
N ARG A 91 -12.86 -26.70 -1.37
CA ARG A 91 -14.13 -27.38 -1.04
C ARG A 91 -14.91 -27.78 -2.28
N LYS A 92 -14.96 -26.93 -3.32
CA LYS A 92 -15.66 -27.24 -4.58
C LYS A 92 -14.96 -28.37 -5.32
N GLU A 93 -13.64 -28.32 -5.45
CA GLU A 93 -12.85 -29.39 -6.07
C GLU A 93 -12.99 -30.72 -5.31
N TYR A 94 -12.91 -30.68 -3.97
CA TYR A 94 -13.08 -31.88 -3.15
C TYR A 94 -14.50 -32.48 -3.30
N ALA A 95 -15.53 -31.64 -3.40
CA ALA A 95 -16.90 -32.09 -3.64
C ALA A 95 -17.04 -32.76 -5.02
N ILE A 96 -16.44 -32.18 -6.07
CA ILE A 96 -16.43 -32.76 -7.42
C ILE A 96 -15.70 -34.11 -7.40
N ILE A 97 -14.51 -34.19 -6.80
CA ILE A 97 -13.73 -35.44 -6.67
C ILE A 97 -14.51 -36.52 -5.92
N GLN A 98 -15.17 -36.17 -4.81
CA GLN A 98 -15.98 -37.11 -4.04
C GLN A 98 -17.21 -37.59 -4.82
N SER A 99 -17.88 -36.69 -5.56
CA SER A 99 -19.00 -37.05 -6.43
C SER A 99 -18.58 -38.05 -7.51
N TYR A 100 -17.42 -37.82 -8.13
CA TYR A 100 -16.85 -38.68 -9.16
C TYR A 100 -16.47 -40.06 -8.60
N LYS A 101 -15.81 -40.11 -7.44
CA LYS A 101 -15.50 -41.37 -6.73
C LYS A 101 -16.76 -42.15 -6.39
N LYS A 102 -17.84 -41.47 -5.99
CA LYS A 102 -19.13 -42.11 -5.68
C LYS A 102 -19.80 -42.69 -6.93
N MET A 103 -19.74 -41.99 -8.07
CA MET A 103 -20.21 -42.50 -9.35
C MET A 103 -19.40 -43.71 -9.84
N GLN A 104 -18.07 -43.68 -9.69
CA GLN A 104 -17.21 -44.82 -10.02
C GLN A 104 -17.53 -46.06 -9.18
N ARG A 105 -17.82 -45.90 -7.88
CA ARG A 105 -18.22 -47.03 -7.01
C ARG A 105 -19.58 -47.61 -7.36
N LYS A 106 -20.56 -46.77 -7.72
CA LYS A 106 -21.92 -47.19 -8.07
C LYS A 106 -22.01 -47.86 -9.44
N SER A 107 -21.16 -47.48 -10.38
CA SER A 107 -21.23 -47.98 -11.76
C SER A 107 -20.69 -49.40 -11.92
N GLY A 108 -20.08 -50.02 -10.89
CA GLY A 108 -19.57 -51.41 -10.90
C GLY A 108 -18.47 -51.70 -11.95
N LYS A 109 -18.29 -50.80 -12.92
CA LYS A 109 -17.26 -50.76 -13.92
C LYS A 109 -16.03 -50.14 -13.29
N SER A 110 -15.08 -50.98 -12.93
CA SER A 110 -13.69 -50.56 -12.79
C SER A 110 -13.24 -50.01 -14.15
N LEU A 111 -13.42 -48.70 -14.38
CA LEU A 111 -12.99 -48.01 -15.60
C LEU A 111 -11.45 -47.87 -15.69
N LEU A 112 -10.72 -48.45 -14.75
CA LEU A 112 -9.30 -48.66 -14.92
C LEU A 112 -9.14 -49.91 -15.81
N PRO A 113 -8.64 -49.78 -17.06
CA PRO A 113 -8.20 -50.96 -17.78
C PRO A 113 -7.26 -51.72 -16.85
N LYS A 114 -7.49 -53.02 -16.64
CA LYS A 114 -6.47 -53.91 -16.08
C LYS A 114 -5.26 -53.73 -16.98
N GLN A 115 -4.32 -52.88 -16.56
CA GLN A 115 -3.08 -52.68 -17.28
C GLN A 115 -2.44 -54.06 -17.31
N LYS A 116 -2.51 -54.73 -18.46
CA LYS A 116 -1.64 -55.85 -18.75
C LYS A 116 -0.25 -55.26 -18.56
N HIS A 117 0.43 -55.72 -17.51
CA HIS A 117 1.74 -55.28 -17.12
C HIS A 117 2.69 -55.70 -18.25
N VAL A 118 2.81 -54.88 -19.30
CA VAL A 118 3.82 -55.03 -20.32
C VAL A 118 5.14 -54.88 -19.56
N LYS A 119 5.85 -56.00 -19.38
CA LYS A 119 7.15 -56.03 -18.73
C LYS A 119 8.15 -55.43 -19.73
N ASP A 120 8.20 -54.11 -19.79
CA ASP A 120 9.32 -53.40 -20.41
C ASP A 120 10.54 -53.66 -19.53
N ASN A 121 11.31 -54.68 -19.88
CA ASN A 121 12.46 -55.15 -19.11
C ASN A 121 13.67 -54.21 -19.17
N ASN A 122 13.58 -53.09 -19.91
CA ASN A 122 14.70 -52.19 -20.14
C ASN A 122 14.73 -50.94 -19.24
N ASN A 123 13.79 -50.78 -18.28
CA ASN A 123 13.73 -49.57 -17.44
C ASN A 123 13.45 -49.85 -15.95
N ARG A 124 13.99 -50.96 -15.41
CA ARG A 124 13.92 -51.27 -13.97
C ARG A 124 15.00 -50.52 -13.19
N LYS A 125 14.97 -49.19 -13.24
CA LYS A 125 15.70 -48.38 -12.25
C LYS A 125 15.21 -48.75 -10.86
N SER A 126 16.13 -48.96 -9.92
CA SER A 126 15.80 -49.23 -8.52
C SER A 126 14.88 -48.13 -7.98
N PHE A 127 14.00 -48.45 -7.04
CA PHE A 127 13.13 -47.46 -6.38
C PHE A 127 13.93 -46.24 -5.90
N ILE A 128 15.12 -46.48 -5.37
CA ILE A 128 16.06 -45.45 -4.90
C ILE A 128 16.52 -44.55 -6.06
N GLN A 129 16.86 -45.13 -7.22
CA GLN A 129 17.28 -44.37 -8.39
C GLN A 129 16.14 -43.50 -8.94
N LYS A 130 14.90 -44.00 -8.95
CA LYS A 130 13.72 -43.20 -9.32
C LYS A 130 13.50 -42.05 -8.35
N ALA A 131 13.62 -42.30 -7.04
CA ALA A 131 13.53 -41.26 -6.03
C ALA A 131 14.60 -40.18 -6.21
N MET A 132 15.85 -40.56 -6.48
CA MET A 132 16.96 -39.62 -6.73
C MET A 132 16.71 -38.74 -7.96
N VAL A 133 16.25 -39.31 -9.08
CA VAL A 133 15.92 -38.56 -10.29
C VAL A 133 14.81 -37.53 -10.00
N THR A 134 13.71 -37.96 -9.36
CA THR A 134 12.61 -37.04 -9.03
C THR A 134 13.03 -35.93 -8.06
N TYR A 135 13.98 -36.22 -7.15
CA TYR A 135 14.54 -35.21 -6.25
C TYR A 135 15.37 -34.18 -7.02
N GLN A 136 16.22 -34.63 -7.95
CA GLN A 136 17.02 -33.75 -8.79
C GLN A 136 16.16 -32.84 -9.68
N GLU A 137 15.13 -33.39 -10.32
CA GLU A 137 14.17 -32.63 -11.13
C GLU A 137 13.47 -31.55 -10.30
N LYS A 138 12.96 -31.92 -9.11
CA LYS A 138 12.32 -30.96 -8.20
C LYS A 138 13.29 -29.87 -7.75
N ARG A 139 14.55 -30.23 -7.47
CA ARG A 139 15.57 -29.26 -7.06
C ARG A 139 15.86 -28.27 -8.20
N ALA A 140 16.00 -28.75 -9.43
CA ALA A 140 16.23 -27.90 -10.60
C ALA A 140 15.09 -26.89 -10.81
N ILE A 141 13.83 -27.37 -10.73
CA ILE A 141 12.65 -26.50 -10.85
C ILE A 141 12.61 -25.42 -9.76
N ILE A 142 12.94 -25.79 -8.51
CA ILE A 142 12.97 -24.82 -7.41
C ILE A 142 14.06 -23.78 -7.63
N GLU A 143 15.23 -24.19 -8.13
CA GLU A 143 16.33 -23.28 -8.38
C GLU A 143 16.03 -22.31 -9.54
N GLU A 144 15.46 -22.81 -10.63
CA GLU A 144 15.00 -21.99 -11.75
C GLU A 144 13.95 -20.97 -11.30
N GLN A 145 12.95 -21.40 -10.51
CA GLN A 145 11.95 -20.50 -9.96
C GLN A 145 12.55 -19.44 -9.03
N LYS A 146 13.58 -19.78 -8.26
CA LYS A 146 14.29 -18.81 -7.42
C LYS A 146 15.01 -17.78 -8.29
N ARG A 147 15.72 -18.20 -9.33
CA ARG A 147 16.42 -17.31 -10.26
C ARG A 147 15.45 -16.36 -10.96
N MET A 148 14.33 -16.87 -11.47
CA MET A 148 13.30 -16.04 -12.10
C MET A 148 12.70 -15.01 -11.15
N ARG A 149 12.44 -15.39 -9.88
CA ARG A 149 11.93 -14.46 -8.87
C ARG A 149 12.95 -13.41 -8.47
N GLU A 150 14.22 -13.76 -8.43
CA GLU A 150 15.32 -12.84 -8.12
C GLU A 150 15.53 -11.83 -9.25
N GLN A 151 15.53 -12.28 -10.50
CA GLN A 151 15.59 -11.40 -11.67
C GLN A 151 14.42 -10.41 -11.70
N GLU A 152 13.19 -10.90 -11.46
CA GLU A 152 12.01 -10.03 -11.41
C GLU A 152 12.08 -9.03 -10.24
N ARG A 153 12.62 -9.45 -9.09
CA ARG A 153 12.84 -8.54 -7.95
C ARG A 153 13.86 -7.46 -8.30
N ASN A 154 14.96 -7.81 -8.95
CA ASN A 154 15.99 -6.85 -9.34
C ASN A 154 15.46 -5.87 -10.39
N ARG A 155 14.73 -6.35 -11.40
CA ARG A 155 14.06 -5.50 -12.38
C ARG A 155 13.11 -4.48 -11.72
N ARG A 156 12.31 -4.92 -10.74
CA ARG A 156 11.42 -4.02 -9.99
C ARG A 156 12.18 -2.99 -9.16
N LYS A 157 13.30 -3.36 -8.55
CA LYS A 157 14.15 -2.44 -7.79
C LYS A 157 14.75 -1.37 -8.70
N GLU A 158 15.32 -1.77 -9.83
CA GLU A 158 15.90 -0.83 -10.80
C GLU A 158 14.85 0.17 -11.34
N LEU A 159 13.65 -0.31 -11.68
CA LEU A 159 12.55 0.57 -12.11
C LEU A 159 12.13 1.54 -11.00
N HIS A 160 12.11 1.09 -9.75
CA HIS A 160 11.78 1.92 -8.61
C HIS A 160 12.86 2.97 -8.33
N GLU A 161 14.14 2.62 -8.45
CA GLU A 161 15.27 3.54 -8.29
C GLU A 161 15.25 4.64 -9.35
N LYS A 162 15.07 4.27 -10.63
CA LYS A 162 14.89 5.24 -11.73
C LYS A 162 13.72 6.19 -11.49
N TYR A 163 12.61 5.67 -10.96
CA TYR A 163 11.46 6.52 -10.61
C TYR A 163 11.81 7.52 -9.49
N LEU A 164 12.51 7.07 -8.44
CA LEU A 164 12.92 7.94 -7.35
C LEU A 164 13.91 9.02 -7.81
N GLU A 165 14.85 8.69 -8.69
CA GLU A 165 15.79 9.64 -9.29
C GLU A 165 15.04 10.70 -10.11
N LYS A 166 14.17 10.28 -11.04
CA LYS A 166 13.33 11.20 -11.83
C LYS A 166 12.46 12.10 -10.93
N LYS A 167 11.91 11.55 -9.84
CA LYS A 167 11.13 12.32 -8.86
C LYS A 167 11.98 13.38 -8.16
N LYS A 168 13.21 13.04 -7.74
CA LYS A 168 14.15 13.99 -7.11
C LYS A 168 14.55 15.10 -8.08
N GLU A 169 14.84 14.77 -9.32
CA GLU A 169 15.17 15.76 -10.36
C GLU A 169 14.00 16.71 -10.66
N ASN A 170 12.79 16.17 -10.81
CA ASN A 170 11.59 16.98 -10.98
C ASN A 170 11.38 17.91 -9.80
N PHE A 171 11.55 17.43 -8.57
CA PHE A 171 11.45 18.28 -7.39
C PHE A 171 12.50 19.39 -7.39
N ARG A 172 13.76 19.08 -7.75
CA ARG A 172 14.84 20.07 -7.91
C ARG A 172 14.52 21.11 -8.98
N LYS A 173 13.91 20.74 -10.10
CA LYS A 173 13.49 21.69 -11.15
C LYS A 173 12.34 22.57 -10.67
N LEU A 174 11.34 21.99 -9.98
CA LEU A 174 10.14 22.69 -9.51
C LEU A 174 10.39 23.60 -8.31
N SER A 175 11.38 23.28 -7.47
CA SER A 175 11.72 24.06 -6.28
C SER A 175 12.54 25.31 -6.60
N LYS A 176 13.12 25.41 -7.80
CA LYS A 176 13.87 26.60 -8.24
C LYS A 176 12.94 27.82 -8.32
N ARG A 177 13.32 28.88 -7.61
CA ARG A 177 12.68 30.19 -7.61
C ARG A 177 13.66 31.25 -8.09
N ASN A 178 13.13 32.30 -8.72
CA ASN A 178 13.91 33.49 -9.05
C ASN A 178 14.13 34.36 -7.80
N LYS A 179 14.93 35.44 -7.92
CA LYS A 179 15.21 36.37 -6.81
C LYS A 179 13.94 37.00 -6.21
N TRP A 180 12.89 37.11 -7.01
CA TRP A 180 11.58 37.64 -6.64
C TRP A 180 10.65 36.59 -6.03
N GLY A 181 11.13 35.36 -5.81
CA GLY A 181 10.37 34.26 -5.21
C GLY A 181 9.40 33.54 -6.16
N GLN A 182 9.27 33.99 -7.42
CA GLN A 182 8.44 33.32 -8.43
C GLN A 182 9.14 32.04 -8.92
N PRO A 183 8.38 31.02 -9.31
CA PRO A 183 8.96 29.81 -9.87
C PRO A 183 9.62 30.06 -11.23
N VAL A 184 10.76 29.41 -11.47
CA VAL A 184 11.42 29.48 -12.78
C VAL A 184 10.61 28.69 -13.82
N MET A 185 10.06 29.38 -14.82
CA MET A 185 9.14 28.79 -15.80
C MET A 185 9.77 27.72 -16.68
N ARG A 186 11.05 27.86 -17.05
CA ARG A 186 11.76 26.90 -17.92
C ARG A 186 11.64 25.45 -17.43
N GLY A 187 11.96 25.19 -16.17
CA GLY A 187 11.90 23.84 -15.60
C GLY A 187 10.47 23.30 -15.47
N ARG A 188 9.48 24.18 -15.30
CA ARG A 188 8.06 23.79 -15.26
C ARG A 188 7.55 23.39 -16.64
N LEU A 189 7.95 24.13 -17.67
CA LEU A 189 7.60 23.85 -19.06
C LEU A 189 8.20 22.52 -19.53
N GLU A 190 9.46 22.24 -19.21
CA GLU A 190 10.10 20.94 -19.51
C GLU A 190 9.28 19.77 -18.95
N ILE A 191 8.90 19.84 -17.66
CA ILE A 191 8.10 18.77 -17.02
C ILE A 191 6.71 18.65 -17.63
N LEU A 192 6.11 19.76 -18.06
CA LEU A 192 4.81 19.75 -18.71
C LEU A 192 4.87 19.08 -20.07
N LEU A 193 5.87 19.42 -20.89
CA LEU A 193 6.11 18.80 -22.20
C LEU A 193 6.38 17.30 -22.07
N ASP A 194 7.23 16.89 -21.13
CA ASP A 194 7.50 15.48 -20.85
C ASP A 194 6.21 14.69 -20.53
N LYS A 195 5.28 15.30 -19.79
CA LYS A 195 3.99 14.68 -19.46
C LYS A 195 3.08 14.56 -20.67
N ILE A 196 2.98 15.60 -21.50
CA ILE A 196 2.17 15.59 -22.72
C ILE A 196 2.70 14.51 -23.68
N GLN A 197 4.02 14.46 -23.88
CA GLN A 197 4.63 13.43 -24.73
C GLN A 197 4.38 12.03 -24.19
N SER A 198 4.48 11.83 -22.87
CA SER A 198 4.17 10.53 -22.24
C SER A 198 2.71 10.13 -22.45
N SER A 199 1.76 11.05 -22.26
CA SER A 199 0.34 10.74 -22.46
C SER A 199 0.01 10.40 -23.92
N VAL A 200 0.58 11.14 -24.88
CA VAL A 200 0.35 10.88 -26.31
C VAL A 200 0.89 9.50 -26.72
N ASN A 201 2.06 9.11 -26.20
CA ASN A 201 2.63 7.79 -26.46
C ASN A 201 1.83 6.66 -25.79
N ASP A 202 1.30 6.88 -24.59
CA ASP A 202 0.49 5.86 -23.91
C ASP A 202 -0.84 5.61 -24.65
N ASP A 203 -1.42 6.65 -25.25
CA ASP A 203 -2.67 6.53 -26.01
C ASP A 203 -2.45 5.87 -27.38
N SER A 204 -1.30 6.08 -28.02
CA SER A 204 -0.97 5.39 -29.28
C SER A 204 -0.74 3.88 -29.07
N ILE A 205 -0.20 3.47 -27.93
CA ILE A 205 -0.02 2.05 -27.59
C ILE A 205 -1.36 1.35 -27.33
N LYS A 206 -2.33 2.02 -26.72
CA LYS A 206 -3.65 1.42 -26.41
C LYS A 206 -4.56 1.25 -27.62
N ASN A 207 -4.33 2.01 -28.68
CA ASN A 207 -5.12 1.99 -29.91
C ASN A 207 -4.63 0.95 -30.93
N ASN A 208 -3.52 0.25 -30.64
CA ASN A 208 -3.00 -0.88 -31.41
C ASN A 208 -3.21 -2.19 -30.63
#